data_AF-A0A1I4C2V5-F1
#
_entry.id   AF-A0A1I4C2V5-F1
#
_cell.length_a   1.000
_cell.length_b   1.000
_cell.length_c   1.000
_cell.angle_alpha   90.00
_cell.angle_beta   90.00
_cell.angle_gamma   90.00
#
_symmetry.space_group_name_H-M   'P 1'
#
loop_
_entity.id
_entity.type
_entity.pdbx_description
1 polymer ?
#
loop_
_entity_poly.entity_id
_entity_poly.type
_entity_poly.pdbx_seq_one_letter_code
_entity_poly.pdbx_strand_id
1 'polypeptide(L)' 'MNQTNSNDEKIFNVVNVIFMIFFLAIIALPLWNIIALSFNDATDAARGGIYFWTRKFSLESYYTVFENSAIYNVY' A
#
# COMPACT_ATOMS: atom_id res chain seq x y z
N MET A 1 -0.91 22.66 -36.51
CA MET A 1 -2.32 22.24 -36.36
C MET A 1 -2.61 22.19 -34.87
N ASN A 2 -3.13 23.28 -34.30
CA ASN A 2 -3.47 23.34 -32.88
C ASN A 2 -4.82 22.67 -32.71
N GLN A 3 -4.84 21.40 -32.28
CA GLN A 3 -6.06 20.72 -31.91
C GLN A 3 -6.60 21.41 -30.65
N THR A 4 -7.62 22.25 -30.81
CA THR A 4 -8.35 22.77 -29.66
C THR A 4 -9.22 21.62 -29.19
N ASN A 5 -8.79 20.93 -28.12
CA ASN A 5 -9.55 19.82 -27.54
C ASN A 5 -10.99 20.27 -27.31
N SER A 6 -11.94 19.51 -27.87
CA SER A 6 -13.37 19.76 -27.63
C SER A 6 -13.64 19.78 -26.12
N ASN A 7 -14.62 20.57 -25.66
CA ASN A 7 -14.98 20.59 -24.25
C ASN A 7 -15.32 19.19 -23.72
N ASP A 8 -15.92 18.35 -24.57
CA ASP A 8 -16.25 16.95 -24.26
C ASP A 8 -14.99 16.11 -24.03
N GLU A 9 -13.96 16.32 -24.84
CA GLU A 9 -12.68 15.63 -24.72
C GLU A 9 -11.96 16.00 -23.41
N LYS A 10 -12.00 17.28 -23.04
CA LYS A 10 -11.45 17.74 -21.75
C LYS A 10 -12.17 17.09 -20.56
N ILE A 11 -13.51 17.04 -20.60
CA ILE A 11 -14.32 16.41 -19.55
C ILE A 11 -14.01 14.92 -19.46
N PHE A 12 -13.98 14.21 -20.58
CA PHE A 12 -13.63 12.78 -20.64
C PHE A 12 -12.25 12.52 -20.04
N ASN A 13 -11.25 13.33 -20.41
CA ASN A 13 -9.89 13.17 -19.91
C ASN A 13 -9.80 13.38 -18.39
N VAL A 14 -10.48 14.40 -17.84
CA VAL A 14 -10.51 14.64 -16.39
C VAL A 14 -11.16 13.46 -15.67
N VAL A 15 -12.31 12.97 -16.14
CA VAL A 15 -12.99 11.82 -15.55
C VAL A 15 -12.12 10.56 -15.60
N ASN A 16 -11.46 10.32 -16.74
CA ASN A 16 -10.57 9.18 -16.90
C ASN A 16 -9.38 9.24 -15.92
N VAL A 17 -8.75 10.40 -15.76
CA VAL A 17 -7.64 10.58 -14.80
C VAL A 17 -8.11 10.33 -13.36
N ILE A 18 -9.28 10.86 -12.97
CA ILE A 18 -9.86 10.62 -11.63
C ILE A 18 -10.10 9.11 -11.43
N PHE A 19 -10.67 8.44 -12.44
CA PHE A 19 -10.91 7.00 -12.40
C PHE A 19 -9.60 6.21 -12.25
N MET A 20 -8.54 6.56 -12.99
CA MET A 20 -7.24 5.89 -12.88
C MET A 20 -6.58 6.12 -11.52
N ILE A 21 -6.68 7.33 -10.95
CA ILE A 21 -6.19 7.62 -9.60
C ILE A 21 -6.93 6.78 -8.56
N PHE A 22 -8.26 6.68 -8.67
CA PHE A 22 -9.07 5.87 -7.77
C PHE A 22 -8.71 4.39 -7.88
N PHE A 23 -8.55 3.87 -9.09
CA PHE A 23 -8.13 2.49 -9.33
C PHE A 23 -6.75 2.21 -8.72
N LEU A 24 -5.79 3.14 -8.90
CA LEU A 24 -4.48 3.05 -8.27
C LEU A 24 -4.60 3.05 -6.74
N ALA A 25 -5.45 3.89 -6.15
CA ALA A 25 -5.64 3.94 -4.70
C ALA A 25 -6.16 2.61 -4.14
N ILE A 26 -7.10 1.94 -4.84
CA ILE A 26 -7.61 0.61 -4.44
C ILE A 26 -6.48 -0.41 -4.33
N ILE A 27 -5.50 -0.37 -5.24
CA ILE A 27 -4.36 -1.31 -5.25
C ILE A 27 -3.27 -0.87 -4.27
N ALA A 28 -2.93 0.41 -4.26
CA ALA A 28 -1.79 0.93 -3.52
C ALA A 28 -2.05 0.98 -2.01
N LEU A 29 -3.26 1.33 -1.56
CA LEU A 29 -3.59 1.44 -0.14
C LEU A 29 -3.44 0.11 0.64
N PRO A 30 -3.92 -1.06 0.17
CA PRO A 30 -3.69 -2.31 0.87
C PRO A 30 -2.21 -2.71 0.88
N LEU A 31 -1.45 -2.45 -0.20
CA LEU A 31 0.00 -2.70 -0.22
C LEU A 31 0.73 -1.80 0.79
N TRP A 32 0.37 -0.52 0.83
CA TRP A 32 0.89 0.43 1.80
C TRP A 32 0.54 0.02 3.24
N ASN A 33 -0.66 -0.51 3.46
CA ASN A 33 -1.08 -1.03 4.75
C ASN A 33 -0.22 -2.21 5.21
N ILE A 34 0.11 -3.14 4.31
CA ILE A 34 1.00 -4.27 4.60
C ILE A 34 2.39 -3.77 5.02
N ILE A 35 2.93 -2.76 4.34
CA ILE A 35 4.23 -2.16 4.69
C ILE A 35 4.16 -1.49 6.07
N ALA A 36 3.11 -0.70 6.34
CA ALA A 36 2.94 -0.05 7.63
C ALA A 36 2.83 -1.07 8.78
N LEU A 37 2.14 -2.18 8.54
CA LEU A 37 1.97 -3.26 9.51
C LEU A 37 3.26 -4.05 9.74
N SER A 38 4.04 -4.31 8.69
CA SER A 38 5.28 -5.09 8.79
C SER A 38 6.37 -4.38 9.61
N PHE A 39 6.35 -3.04 9.63
CA PHE A 39 7.22 -2.21 10.45
C PHE A 39 6.59 -1.80 11.80
N ASN A 40 5.47 -2.39 12.23
CA ASN A 40 4.86 -2.10 13.51
C ASN A 40 5.16 -3.21 14.53
N ASP A 41 5.20 -2.86 15.81
CA ASP A 41 5.23 -3.84 16.91
C ASP A 41 4.10 -4.87 16.75
N ALA A 42 4.43 -6.16 16.89
CA ALA A 42 3.51 -7.27 16.61
C ALA A 42 2.30 -7.29 17.55
N THR A 43 2.49 -6.93 18.83
CA THR A 43 1.39 -6.91 19.81
C THR A 43 0.46 -5.73 19.55
N ASP A 44 1.01 -4.59 19.15
CA ASP A 44 0.25 -3.42 18.75
C ASP A 44 -0.47 -3.64 17.41
N ALA A 45 0.16 -4.36 16.48
CA ALA A 45 -0.42 -4.76 15.20
C ALA A 45 -1.63 -5.69 15.37
N ALA A 46 -1.54 -6.68 16.26
CA ALA A 46 -2.61 -7.63 16.54
C ALA A 46 -3.89 -6.97 17.11
N ARG A 47 -3.76 -5.78 17.71
CA ARG A 47 -4.91 -4.98 18.19
C ARG A 47 -5.66 -4.27 17.07
N GLY A 48 -5.12 -4.27 15.85
CA GLY A 48 -5.71 -3.63 14.68
C GLY A 48 -5.61 -2.10 14.69
N GLY A 49 -6.33 -1.47 13.75
CA GLY A 49 -6.44 -0.01 13.65
C GLY A 49 -5.22 0.70 13.04
N ILE A 50 -4.31 -0.03 12.41
CA ILE A 50 -3.17 0.53 11.65
C ILE A 50 -3.58 0.56 10.19
N TYR A 51 -3.65 1.75 9.60
CA TYR A 51 -4.11 1.92 8.22
C TYR A 51 -3.04 2.59 7.34
N PHE A 52 -2.54 3.76 7.73
CA PHE A 52 -1.69 4.59 6.87
C PHE A 52 -0.24 4.74 7.35
N TRP A 53 0.02 4.60 8.66
CA TRP A 53 1.37 4.76 9.22
C TRP A 53 1.56 3.85 10.44
N THR A 54 2.80 3.46 10.71
CA THR A 54 3.17 2.68 11.90
C THR A 54 2.95 3.51 13.17
N ARG A 55 2.32 2.92 14.20
CA ARG A 55 2.15 3.60 15.50
C ARG A 55 3.36 3.39 16.40
N LYS A 56 3.92 2.19 16.35
CA LYS A 56 5.09 1.79 17.13
C LYS A 56 6.02 1.06 16.21
N PHE A 57 7.04 1.77 15.71
CA PHE A 57 8.01 1.18 14.81
C PHE A 57 8.75 0.01 15.50
N SER A 58 8.85 -1.12 14.82
CA SER A 58 9.61 -2.28 15.28
C SER A 58 10.10 -3.11 14.09
N LEU A 59 11.28 -3.70 14.25
CA LEU A 59 11.85 -4.68 13.31
C LEU A 59 11.83 -6.10 13.88
N GLU A 60 11.27 -6.30 15.08
CA GLU A 60 11.27 -7.59 15.77
C GLU A 60 10.65 -8.71 14.94
N SER A 61 9.53 -8.42 14.27
CA SER A 61 8.87 -9.37 13.36
C SER A 61 9.80 -9.89 12.27
N TYR A 62 10.71 -9.07 11.75
CA TYR A 62 11.69 -9.51 10.77
C TYR A 62 12.77 -10.39 11.42
N TYR A 63 13.32 -10.00 12.56
CA TYR A 63 14.29 -10.81 13.29
C TYR A 63 13.71 -12.19 13.63
N THR A 64 12.49 -12.25 14.16
CA THR A 64 11.81 -13.51 14.49
C THR A 64 11.67 -14.43 13.27
N VAL A 65 11.32 -13.88 12.10
CA VAL A 65 11.21 -14.66 10.86
C VAL A 65 12.59 -15.17 10.42
N PHE A 66 13.62 -14.31 10.42
CA PHE A 66 14.96 -14.69 9.98
C PHE A 66 15.71 -15.61 10.97
N GLU A 67 15.37 -15.60 12.26
CA GLU A 67 15.90 -16.56 13.23
C GLU A 67 15.35 -17.97 13.03
N ASN A 68 14.17 -18.09 12.43
CA ASN A 68 13.55 -19.38 12.20
C ASN A 68 14.25 -20.14 11.07
N SER A 69 15.10 -21.12 11.42
CA SER A 69 15.86 -21.93 10.45
C SER A 69 15.00 -22.69 9.43
N ALA A 70 13.70 -22.88 9.70
CA ALA A 70 12.75 -23.47 8.76
C ALA A 70 12.51 -22.59 7.52
N ILE A 71 12.74 -21.26 7.61
CA ILE A 71 12.58 -20.38 6.43
C ILE A 71 13.63 -20.65 5.36
N TYR A 72 14.78 -21.21 5.76
CA TYR A 72 15.89 -21.50 4.86
C TYR A 72 15.88 -22.95 4.36
N ASN A 73 15.34 -23.86 5.16
CA ASN A 73 15.28 -25.29 4.86
C ASN A 73 13.84 -25.71 4.54
N VAL A 74 13.28 -25.19 3.44
CA VAL A 74 11.91 -25.51 2.99
C VAL A 74 11.84 -26.84 2.19
N TYR A 75 12.84 -27.72 2.34
CA TYR A 75 12.90 -29.04 1.69
C TYR A 75 13.06 -30.16 2.70
#